data_AF-D8JVW8-F1
#
_entry.id   AF-D8JVW8-F1
#
_cell.length_a   1.000
_cell.length_b   1.000
_cell.length_c   1.000
_cell.angle_alpha   90.00
_cell.angle_beta   90.00
_cell.angle_gamma   90.00
#
_symmetry.space_group_name_H-M   'P 1'
#
loop_
_entity.id
_entity.type
_entity.pdbx_description
1 polymer ?
#
loop_
_entity_poly.entity_id
_entity_poly.type
_entity_poly.pdbx_seq_one_letter_code
_entity_poly.pdbx_strand_id
1 'polypeptide(L)'
;MEVSIRIEKPDTSPWPQWDDAQHENDMEFGDMVFELPHHTAPSNEDLVRPSSFDKWEAAIIERRWPNEQRYLELLRILATEPAYWINVIH
;
A
#
# COMPACT_ATOMS: atom_id res chain seq x y z
N MET A 1 -9.34 16.02 -3.15
CA MET A 1 -8.74 15.28 -2.03
C MET A 1 -7.53 14.60 -2.59
N GLU A 2 -6.38 14.83 -1.97
CA GLU A 2 -5.13 14.19 -2.36
C GLU A 2 -5.06 12.86 -1.63
N VAL A 3 -4.85 11.78 -2.36
CA VAL A 3 -4.65 10.46 -1.75
C VAL A 3 -3.16 10.17 -1.74
N SER A 4 -2.65 9.79 -0.58
CA SER A 4 -1.26 9.37 -0.40
C SER A 4 -1.20 7.97 0.20
N ILE A 5 -0.28 7.15 -0.32
CA ILE A 5 -0.11 5.76 0.08
C ILE A 5 1.25 5.60 0.72
N ARG A 6 1.27 4.95 1.89
CA ARG A 6 2.51 4.62 2.60
C ARG A 6 2.46 3.27 3.28
N ILE A 7 3.62 2.77 3.73
CA ILE A 7 3.67 1.60 4.62
C ILE A 7 3.94 1.96 6.09
N GLU A 8 3.23 1.28 6.99
CA GLU A 8 3.31 1.51 8.44
C GLU A 8 3.30 0.21 9.23
N LYS A 9 3.78 0.26 10.48
CA LYS A 9 3.57 -0.80 11.48
C LYS A 9 2.41 -0.41 12.40
N PRO A 10 1.53 -1.35 12.81
CA PRO A 10 0.36 -1.02 13.62
C PRO A 10 0.68 -0.53 15.05
N ASP A 11 1.90 -0.74 15.54
CA ASP A 11 2.32 -0.60 16.94
C ASP A 11 3.34 0.52 17.20
N THR A 12 3.39 1.55 16.34
CA THR A 12 4.07 2.85 16.59
C THR A 12 5.59 2.79 16.85
N SER A 13 6.35 2.15 15.97
CA SER A 13 7.80 2.41 15.83
C SER A 13 8.04 3.37 14.65
N PRO A 14 9.04 4.28 14.68
CA PRO A 14 9.20 5.28 13.64
C PRO A 14 9.24 4.63 12.25
N TRP A 15 8.29 5.05 11.43
CA TRP A 15 8.19 4.98 9.98
C TRP A 15 9.56 4.68 9.34
N PRO A 16 9.70 3.59 8.59
CA PRO A 16 10.95 3.36 7.89
C PRO A 16 11.13 4.51 6.87
N GLN A 17 12.25 5.24 6.95
CA GLN A 17 12.54 6.51 6.23
C GLN A 17 12.48 6.44 4.69
N TRP A 18 12.21 5.27 4.11
CA TRP A 18 12.29 5.04 2.67
C TRP A 18 11.09 5.58 1.87
N ASP A 19 10.03 6.04 2.55
CA ASP A 19 8.80 6.57 1.93
C ASP A 19 8.49 8.02 2.41
N ASP A 20 9.54 8.76 2.79
CA ASP A 20 9.45 10.18 3.21
C ASP A 20 9.29 11.13 2.01
N ALA A 21 9.27 10.60 0.79
CA ALA A 21 8.91 11.34 -0.39
C ALA A 21 7.38 11.41 -0.46
N GLN A 22 6.83 12.59 -0.13
CA GLN A 22 5.44 12.93 -0.43
C GLN A 22 5.21 12.71 -1.93
N HIS A 23 4.62 11.57 -2.27
CA HIS A 23 4.21 11.25 -3.62
C HIS A 23 2.75 11.70 -3.73
N GLU A 24 2.57 12.85 -4.38
CA GLU A 24 1.25 13.40 -4.61
C GLU A 24 0.50 12.56 -5.67
N ASN A 25 -0.78 12.31 -5.43
CA ASN A 25 -1.76 11.74 -6.35
C ASN A 25 -1.74 10.21 -6.59
N ASP A 26 -1.69 9.41 -5.51
CA ASP A 26 -1.85 7.94 -5.57
C ASP A 26 -3.32 7.49 -5.64
N MET A 27 -4.22 8.35 -6.13
CA MET A 27 -5.68 8.13 -6.11
C MET A 27 -6.09 6.80 -6.72
N GLU A 28 -5.53 6.48 -7.90
CA GLU A 28 -5.89 5.25 -8.61
C GLU A 28 -5.45 3.98 -7.86
N PHE A 29 -4.30 4.03 -7.17
CA PHE A 29 -3.81 2.92 -6.35
C PHE A 29 -4.59 2.81 -5.05
N GLY A 30 -4.91 3.94 -4.41
CA GLY A 30 -5.77 3.98 -3.23
C GLY A 30 -7.16 3.40 -3.51
N ASP A 31 -7.76 3.69 -4.67
CA ASP A 31 -9.03 3.08 -5.06
C ASP A 31 -8.91 1.56 -5.24
N MET A 32 -7.85 1.10 -5.93
CA MET A 32 -7.60 -0.33 -6.15
C MET A 32 -7.44 -1.13 -4.86
N VAL A 33 -6.80 -0.54 -3.84
CA VAL A 33 -6.59 -1.17 -2.53
C VAL A 33 -7.92 -1.65 -1.93
N PHE A 34 -9.00 -0.88 -2.10
CA PHE A 34 -10.32 -1.23 -1.57
C PHE A 34 -11.16 -2.07 -2.54
N GLU A 35 -10.85 -2.09 -3.83
CA GLU A 35 -11.49 -2.95 -4.83
C GLU A 35 -11.02 -4.41 -4.77
N LEU A 36 -9.76 -4.63 -4.37
CA LEU A 36 -9.16 -5.96 -4.31
C LEU A 36 -9.29 -6.59 -2.92
N PRO A 37 -9.26 -7.94 -2.83
CA PRO A 37 -9.27 -8.63 -1.54
C PRO A 37 -8.12 -8.21 -0.63
N HIS A 38 -8.47 -7.78 0.58
CA HIS A 38 -7.54 -7.30 1.60
C HIS A 38 -7.92 -7.77 3.01
N HIS A 39 -6.94 -7.68 3.90
CA HIS A 39 -7.11 -7.76 5.35
C HIS A 39 -6.90 -6.38 5.94
N THR A 40 -7.64 -6.05 7.00
CA THR A 40 -7.38 -4.88 7.84
C THR A 40 -6.54 -5.27 9.05
N ALA A 41 -5.74 -4.35 9.58
CA ALA A 41 -4.96 -4.62 10.78
C ALA A 41 -5.89 -4.76 11.98
N PRO A 42 -5.67 -5.73 12.90
CA PRO A 42 -6.55 -5.94 14.06
C PRO A 42 -6.70 -4.72 14.98
N SER A 43 -5.71 -3.82 14.98
CA SER A 43 -5.64 -2.65 15.84
C SER A 43 -5.89 -1.31 15.13
N ASN A 44 -6.00 -1.31 13.80
CA ASN A 44 -6.23 -0.10 13.00
C ASN A 44 -6.92 -0.48 11.68
N GLU A 45 -8.19 -0.08 11.52
CA GLU A 45 -8.98 -0.41 10.33
C GLU A 45 -8.53 0.32 9.06
N ASP A 46 -7.78 1.43 9.21
CA ASP A 46 -7.21 2.20 8.10
C ASP A 46 -5.96 1.52 7.50
N LEU A 47 -5.41 0.52 8.18
CA LEU A 47 -4.26 -0.24 7.73
C LEU A 47 -4.69 -1.51 7.00
N VAL A 48 -4.24 -1.66 5.77
CA VAL A 48 -4.65 -2.74 4.87
C VAL A 48 -3.47 -3.54 4.34
N ARG A 49 -3.71 -4.80 4.03
CA ARG A 49 -2.71 -5.69 3.43
C ARG A 49 -3.36 -6.62 2.41
N PRO A 50 -2.71 -6.92 1.28
CA PRO A 50 -3.26 -7.86 0.30
C PRO A 50 -3.59 -9.21 0.93
N SER A 51 -4.77 -9.75 0.65
CA SER A 51 -5.05 -11.17 0.95
C SER A 51 -4.34 -12.10 -0.04
N SER A 52 -3.98 -11.59 -1.21
CA SER A 52 -3.22 -12.31 -2.24
C SER A 52 -2.34 -11.31 -2.99
N PHE A 53 -1.03 -11.44 -2.79
CA PHE A 53 -0.03 -10.56 -3.42
C PHE A 53 -0.06 -10.67 -4.94
N ASP A 54 -0.10 -11.89 -5.48
CA ASP A 54 -0.13 -12.14 -6.94
C ASP A 54 -1.30 -11.41 -7.64
N LYS A 55 -2.46 -11.33 -6.99
CA LYS A 55 -3.63 -10.63 -7.56
C LYS A 55 -3.42 -9.12 -7.63
N TRP A 56 -2.79 -8.55 -6.61
CA TRP A 56 -2.47 -7.12 -6.58
C TRP A 56 -1.38 -6.78 -7.57
N GLU A 57 -0.33 -7.60 -7.64
CA GLU A 57 0.75 -7.45 -8.62
C GLU A 57 0.21 -7.51 -10.06
N ALA A 58 -0.64 -8.48 -10.37
CA ALA A 58 -1.27 -8.59 -11.68
C ALA A 58 -2.13 -7.36 -12.02
N ALA A 59 -2.92 -6.85 -11.05
CA ALA A 59 -3.75 -5.68 -11.25
C ALA A 59 -2.93 -4.41 -11.52
N ILE A 60 -1.81 -4.23 -10.82
CA ILE A 60 -0.89 -3.10 -11.02
C ILE A 60 -0.31 -3.13 -12.45
N ILE A 61 0.20 -4.31 -12.87
CA ILE A 61 0.80 -4.50 -14.21
C ILE A 61 -0.24 -4.30 -15.32
N GLU A 62 -1.49 -4.75 -15.11
CA GLU A 62 -2.57 -4.59 -16.08
C GLU A 62 -2.93 -3.12 -16.31
N ARG A 63 -2.95 -2.31 -15.23
CA ARG A 63 -3.35 -0.90 -15.27
C ARG A 63 -2.30 0.03 -15.89
N ARG A 64 -1.01 -0.36 -15.90
CA ARG A 64 0.10 0.39 -16.54
C ARG A 64 0.23 1.84 -16.06
N TRP A 65 0.10 2.05 -14.76
CA TRP A 65 0.18 3.38 -14.17
C TRP A 65 1.59 3.97 -14.25
N PRO A 66 1.72 5.32 -14.26
CA PRO A 66 3.03 5.98 -14.24
C PRO A 66 3.93 5.55 -13.07
N ASN A 67 3.31 5.20 -11.93
CA ASN A 67 3.98 4.81 -10.69
C ASN A 67 4.07 3.28 -10.48
N GLU A 68 3.84 2.46 -11.52
CA GLU A 68 3.78 0.99 -11.43
C GLU A 68 4.94 0.39 -10.61
N GLN A 69 6.19 0.75 -10.94
CA GLN A 69 7.38 0.20 -10.27
C GLN A 69 7.40 0.50 -8.76
N ARG A 70 6.91 1.66 -8.35
CA ARG A 70 6.79 2.01 -6.92
C ARG A 70 5.78 1.10 -6.23
N TYR A 71 4.62 0.92 -6.85
CA TYR A 71 3.56 0.06 -6.31
C TYR A 71 4.00 -1.41 -6.19
N LEU A 72 4.76 -1.89 -7.16
CA LEU A 72 5.37 -3.22 -7.11
C LEU A 72 6.41 -3.34 -5.98
N GLU A 73 7.23 -2.32 -5.75
CA GLU A 73 8.19 -2.33 -4.64
C GLU A 73 7.49 -2.27 -3.27
N LEU A 74 6.41 -1.49 -3.13
CA LEU A 74 5.55 -1.50 -1.93
C LEU A 74 4.99 -2.90 -1.66
N LEU A 75 4.44 -3.56 -2.68
CA LEU A 75 3.96 -4.94 -2.56
C LEU A 75 5.06 -5.91 -2.17
N ARG A 76 6.25 -5.78 -2.75
CA ARG A 76 7.40 -6.62 -2.44
C ARG A 76 7.79 -6.49 -0.97
N ILE A 77 7.87 -5.27 -0.46
CA ILE A 77 8.22 -5.01 0.94
C ILE A 77 7.18 -5.60 1.87
N LEU A 78 5.89 -5.39 1.59
CA LEU A 78 4.80 -6.01 2.33
C LEU A 78 4.92 -7.55 2.30
N ALA A 79 5.22 -8.17 1.16
CA ALA A 79 5.37 -9.62 1.05
C ALA A 79 6.53 -10.16 1.89
N THR A 80 7.65 -9.44 1.97
CA THR A 80 8.83 -9.85 2.75
C THR A 80 8.75 -9.52 4.24
N GLU A 81 7.98 -8.49 4.60
CA GLU A 81 7.94 -7.95 5.96
C GLU A 81 6.48 -8.01 6.49
N PRO A 82 6.13 -9.05 7.28
CA PRO A 82 4.77 -9.25 7.78
C PRO A 82 4.30 -8.15 8.76
N ALA A 83 5.24 -7.37 9.30
CA ALA A 83 4.94 -6.26 10.21
C ALA A 83 4.40 -5.01 9.50
N TYR A 84 4.62 -4.85 8.19
CA TYR A 84 4.18 -3.68 7.45
C TYR A 84 2.79 -3.85 6.85
N TRP A 85 2.08 -2.73 6.77
CA TRP A 85 0.72 -2.56 6.25
C TRP A 85 0.67 -1.31 5.40
N ILE A 86 -0.27 -1.23 4.45
CA ILE A 86 -0.55 -0.03 3.67
C ILE A 86 -1.45 0.90 4.48
N ASN A 87 -1.15 2.18 4.53
CA ASN A 87 -2.02 3.23 5.02
C ASN A 87 -2.44 4.11 3.83
N VAL A 88 -3.76 4.25 3.61
CA VAL A 88 -4.34 5.15 2.61
C VAL A 88 -4.80 6.44 3.29
N ILE A 89 -4.16 7.56 2.97
CA ILE A 89 -4.38 8.87 3.61
C ILE A 89 -5.19 9.74 2.65
N HIS A 90 -6.26 10.37 3.15
CA HIS A 90 -7.19 11.24 2.39
C HIS A 90 -7.13 12.71 2.78
#